data_AF-A0A1D2MY47-F1
#
_entry.id   AF-A0A1D2MY47-F1
#
_cell.length_a   1.000
_cell.length_b   1.000
_cell.length_c   1.000
_cell.angle_alpha   90.00
_cell.angle_beta   90.00
_cell.angle_gamma   90.00
#
_symmetry.space_group_name_H-M   'P 1'
#
loop_
_entity.id
_entity.type
_entity.pdbx_description
1 polymer ?
#
loop_
_entity_poly.entity_id
_entity_poly.type
_entity_poly.pdbx_seq_one_letter_code
_entity_poly.pdbx_strand_id
1 'polypeptide(L)'
;MAEKPEELSLPVASVSRVVNDALPPNVNVSQEARKVIAKTASVFVLYTTATAASLASKAGRKTMNANDVLAALQENDFPQFKEPLERSLEYFRETQKKKKESTTARKSEQANKPGKSPSPNSKKGSPKQKNAAPPAEEVETISDSEGED
;
A
#
# COMPACT_ATOMS: atom_id res chain seq x y z
N MET A 1 -5.15 -11.90 12.43
CA MET A 1 -5.44 -13.16 11.72
C MET A 1 -4.96 -13.05 10.27
N ALA A 2 -3.90 -13.77 9.94
CA ALA A 2 -3.69 -14.34 8.61
C ALA A 2 -3.45 -15.81 8.90
N GLU A 3 -4.49 -16.65 8.78
CA GLU A 3 -4.46 -17.97 9.42
C GLU A 3 -3.59 -18.99 8.67
N LYS A 4 -3.24 -18.79 7.38
CA LYS A 4 -2.27 -19.66 6.68
C LYS A 4 -1.42 -18.89 5.65
N PRO A 5 -0.08 -19.08 5.63
CA PRO A 5 0.81 -18.51 4.60
C PRO A 5 0.42 -18.89 3.16
N GLU A 6 -0.34 -19.97 2.99
CA GLU A 6 -0.84 -20.46 1.70
C GLU A 6 -1.87 -19.51 1.06
N GLU A 7 -2.63 -18.78 1.87
CA GLU A 7 -3.64 -17.80 1.40
C GLU A 7 -3.00 -16.50 0.91
N LEU A 8 -1.75 -16.25 1.29
CA LEU A 8 -1.02 -15.04 0.90
C LEU A 8 -0.18 -15.24 -0.37
N SER A 9 -0.24 -16.41 -1.01
CA SER A 9 0.57 -16.71 -2.19
C SER A 9 0.21 -15.84 -3.40
N LEU A 10 1.22 -15.36 -4.12
CA LEU A 10 1.01 -14.56 -5.32
C LEU A 10 0.52 -15.43 -6.50
N PRO A 11 -0.24 -14.88 -7.46
CA PRO A 11 -0.64 -15.61 -8.65
C PRO A 11 0.57 -16.18 -9.40
N VAL A 12 0.59 -17.51 -9.60
CA VAL A 12 1.71 -18.22 -10.25
C VAL A 12 2.00 -17.66 -11.65
N ALA A 13 0.98 -17.17 -12.37
CA ALA A 13 1.15 -16.55 -13.68
C ALA A 13 2.00 -15.28 -13.63
N SER A 14 1.78 -14.41 -12.62
CA SER A 14 2.55 -13.18 -12.43
C SER A 14 4.00 -13.49 -12.07
N VAL A 15 4.20 -14.42 -11.13
CA VAL A 15 5.53 -14.91 -10.74
C VAL A 15 6.24 -15.54 -11.93
N SER A 16 5.52 -16.29 -12.76
CA SER A 16 6.11 -16.96 -13.92
C SER A 16 6.66 -16.00 -14.96
N ARG A 17 6.00 -14.86 -15.17
CA ARG A 17 6.50 -13.80 -16.06
C ARG A 17 7.80 -13.22 -15.53
N VAL A 18 7.82 -12.80 -14.26
CA VAL A 18 9.02 -12.25 -13.61
C VAL A 18 10.20 -13.23 -13.65
N VAL A 19 9.96 -14.52 -13.37
CA VAL A 19 10.99 -15.56 -13.41
C VAL A 19 11.53 -15.74 -14.84
N ASN A 20 10.67 -15.77 -15.86
CA ASN A 20 11.13 -15.94 -17.24
C ASN A 20 11.87 -14.70 -17.75
N ASP A 21 11.45 -13.50 -17.35
CA ASP A 21 12.12 -12.24 -17.72
C ASP A 21 13.53 -12.13 -17.10
N ALA A 22 13.76 -12.81 -15.97
CA ALA A 22 15.05 -12.87 -15.29
C ALA A 22 16.00 -13.94 -15.85
N LEU A 23 15.54 -14.79 -16.78
CA LEU A 23 16.30 -15.92 -17.29
C LEU A 23 16.58 -15.79 -18.80
N PRO A 24 17.67 -16.38 -19.30
CA PRO A 24 17.92 -16.49 -20.74
C PRO A 24 16.78 -17.21 -21.49
N PRO A 25 16.64 -17.00 -22.81
CA PRO A 25 15.68 -17.75 -23.61
C PRO A 25 15.94 -19.25 -23.53
N ASN A 26 14.87 -20.05 -23.64
CA ASN A 26 14.89 -21.51 -23.62
C ASN A 26 15.26 -22.17 -22.28
N VAL A 27 15.19 -21.44 -21.15
CA VAL A 27 15.31 -22.04 -19.82
C VAL A 27 13.93 -22.51 -19.34
N ASN A 28 13.84 -23.79 -18.94
CA ASN A 28 12.63 -24.38 -18.38
C ASN A 28 12.67 -24.36 -16.85
N VAL A 29 11.64 -23.79 -16.23
CA VAL A 29 11.45 -23.82 -14.77
C VAL A 29 10.20 -24.64 -14.44
N SER A 30 10.35 -25.60 -13.53
CA SER A 30 9.28 -26.52 -13.13
C SER A 30 8.11 -25.78 -12.49
N GLN A 31 6.91 -26.36 -12.58
CA GLN A 31 5.72 -25.81 -11.94
C GLN A 31 5.85 -25.75 -10.41
N GLU A 32 6.53 -26.73 -9.83
CA GLU A 32 6.74 -26.76 -8.38
C GLU A 32 7.66 -25.63 -7.92
N ALA A 33 8.75 -25.37 -8.63
CA ALA A 33 9.62 -24.23 -8.34
C ALA A 33 8.87 -22.90 -8.41
N ARG A 34 7.98 -22.74 -9.39
CA ARG A 34 7.16 -21.52 -9.54
C ARG A 34 6.21 -21.32 -8.36
N LYS A 35 5.59 -22.40 -7.83
CA LYS A 35 4.76 -22.34 -6.62
C LYS A 35 5.57 -21.98 -5.37
N VAL A 36 6.75 -22.57 -5.22
CA VAL A 36 7.65 -22.26 -4.09
C VAL A 36 8.03 -20.78 -4.14
N ILE A 37 8.46 -20.26 -5.29
CA ILE A 37 8.80 -18.83 -5.44
C ILE A 37 7.60 -17.94 -5.10
N ALA A 38 6.39 -18.32 -5.52
CA ALA A 38 5.16 -17.58 -5.19
C ALA A 38 4.89 -17.51 -3.67
N LYS A 39 5.14 -18.60 -2.94
CA LYS A 39 5.04 -18.63 -1.46
C LYS A 39 6.18 -17.86 -0.80
N THR A 40 7.41 -17.98 -1.31
CA THR A 40 8.58 -17.27 -0.78
C THR A 40 8.45 -15.76 -0.96
N ALA A 41 7.85 -15.29 -2.05
CA ALA A 41 7.58 -13.86 -2.24
C ALA A 41 6.69 -13.27 -1.13
N SER A 42 5.69 -14.03 -0.67
CA SER A 42 4.84 -13.63 0.46
C SER A 42 5.63 -13.57 1.76
N VAL A 43 6.49 -14.56 2.00
CA VAL A 43 7.40 -14.56 3.17
C VAL A 43 8.36 -13.38 3.12
N PHE A 44 8.89 -13.03 1.94
CA PHE A 44 9.75 -11.87 1.75
C PHE A 44 9.04 -10.56 2.12
N VAL A 45 7.78 -10.38 1.70
CA VAL A 45 6.98 -9.21 2.07
C VAL A 45 6.77 -9.15 3.58
N LEU A 46 6.38 -10.26 4.21
CA LEU A 46 6.16 -10.33 5.66
C LEU A 46 7.44 -10.02 6.44
N TYR A 47 8.56 -10.65 6.05
CA TYR A 47 9.85 -10.47 6.70
C TYR A 47 10.35 -9.02 6.57
N THR A 48 10.34 -8.46 5.36
CA THR A 48 10.74 -7.07 5.13
C THR A 48 9.86 -6.09 5.89
N THR A 49 8.55 -6.33 5.94
CA THR A 49 7.60 -5.49 6.68
C THR A 49 7.87 -5.55 8.18
N ALA A 50 8.14 -6.74 8.73
CA ALA A 50 8.46 -6.90 10.15
C ALA A 50 9.76 -6.18 10.53
N THR A 51 10.81 -6.33 9.73
CA THR A 51 12.09 -5.61 9.95
C THR A 51 11.88 -4.09 9.90
N ALA A 52 11.20 -3.60 8.86
CA ALA A 52 10.98 -2.17 8.70
C ALA A 52 10.06 -1.58 9.80
N ALA A 53 9.07 -2.34 10.28
CA ALA A 53 8.24 -1.95 11.42
C ALA A 53 9.06 -1.88 12.73
N SER A 54 10.00 -2.82 12.91
CA SER A 54 10.95 -2.79 14.03
C SER A 54 11.83 -1.54 13.98
N LEU A 55 12.33 -1.16 12.80
CA LEU A 55 13.15 0.04 12.62
C LEU A 55 12.38 1.33 12.89
N ALA A 56 11.14 1.42 12.42
CA ALA A 56 10.26 2.54 12.74
C ALA A 56 10.05 2.66 14.26
N SER A 57 9.79 1.53 14.93
CA SER A 57 9.58 1.46 16.37
C SER A 57 10.83 1.85 17.16
N LYS A 58 12.02 1.37 16.75
CA LYS A 58 13.32 1.76 17.34
C LYS A 58 13.58 3.27 17.20
N ALA A 59 13.08 3.89 16.12
CA ALA A 59 13.14 5.33 15.91
C ALA A 59 12.01 6.12 16.62
N GLY A 60 11.23 5.49 17.50
CA GLY A 60 10.15 6.14 18.27
C GLY A 60 8.88 6.45 17.45
N ARG A 61 8.72 5.84 16.26
CA ARG A 61 7.59 6.09 15.37
C ARG A 61 6.63 4.90 15.33
N LYS A 62 5.34 5.17 15.47
CA LYS A 62 4.26 4.18 15.28
C LYS A 62 3.97 3.89 13.80
N THR A 63 4.39 4.79 12.91
CA THR A 63 4.16 4.68 11.47
C THR A 63 5.50 4.52 10.76
N MET A 64 5.62 3.41 10.04
CA MET A 64 6.74 3.13 9.15
C MET A 64 6.67 4.01 7.90
N ASN A 65 7.83 4.42 7.39
CA ASN A 65 7.97 5.22 6.18
C ASN A 65 8.87 4.52 5.15
N ALA A 66 9.09 5.16 4.00
CA ALA A 66 9.91 4.60 2.93
C ALA A 66 11.38 4.35 3.34
N ASN A 67 11.94 5.19 4.21
CA ASN A 67 13.33 5.02 4.65
C ASN A 67 13.50 3.78 5.53
N ASP A 68 12.49 3.44 6.33
CA ASP A 68 12.52 2.20 7.13
C ASP A 68 12.55 0.96 6.24
N VAL A 69 11.78 0.98 5.15
CA VAL A 69 11.75 -0.12 4.18
C VAL A 69 13.09 -0.24 3.45
N LEU A 70 13.67 0.88 3.02
CA LEU A 70 14.99 0.90 2.39
C LEU A 70 16.08 0.39 3.35
N ALA A 71 16.05 0.81 4.61
CA ALA A 71 16.99 0.36 5.64
C ALA A 71 16.80 -1.13 5.95
N ALA A 72 15.56 -1.62 6.05
CA ALA A 72 15.27 -3.04 6.25
C ALA A 72 15.83 -3.91 5.11
N LEU A 73 15.78 -3.46 3.87
CA LEU A 73 16.39 -4.18 2.75
C LEU A 73 17.92 -4.22 2.84
N GLN A 74 18.55 -3.20 3.43
CA GLN A 74 19.99 -3.23 3.71
C GLN A 74 20.32 -4.19 4.85
N GLU A 75 19.52 -4.23 5.92
CA GLU A 75 19.69 -5.17 7.05
C GLU A 75 19.44 -6.62 6.65
N ASN A 76 18.54 -6.85 5.70
CA ASN A 76 18.18 -8.18 5.21
C ASN A 76 19.11 -8.68 4.08
N ASP A 77 20.30 -8.09 3.91
CA ASP A 77 21.29 -8.45 2.88
C ASP A 77 20.81 -8.27 1.42
N PHE A 78 19.95 -7.28 1.16
CA PHE A 78 19.53 -6.87 -0.19
C PHE A 78 19.96 -5.43 -0.56
N PRO A 79 21.23 -5.03 -0.38
CA PRO A 79 21.68 -3.67 -0.67
C PRO A 79 21.50 -3.25 -2.13
N GLN A 80 21.50 -4.21 -3.06
CA GLN A 80 21.30 -3.99 -4.49
C GLN A 80 19.92 -3.40 -4.85
N PHE A 81 18.93 -3.50 -3.95
CA PHE A 81 17.60 -2.94 -4.19
C PHE A 81 17.49 -1.46 -3.83
N LYS A 82 18.46 -0.90 -3.10
CA LYS A 82 18.37 0.48 -2.60
C LYS A 82 18.26 1.51 -3.72
N GLU A 83 19.25 1.56 -4.61
CA GLU A 83 19.31 2.59 -5.66
C GLU A 83 18.11 2.50 -6.63
N PRO A 84 17.69 1.31 -7.14
CA PRO A 84 16.50 1.22 -7.98
C PRO A 84 15.20 1.66 -7.29
N LEU A 85 15.06 1.39 -5.99
CA LEU A 85 13.88 1.77 -5.22
C LEU A 85 13.86 3.27 -4.89
N GLU A 86 15.01 3.87 -4.62
CA GLU A 86 15.12 5.33 -4.42
C GLU A 86 14.70 6.09 -5.68
N ARG A 87 15.16 5.65 -6.86
CA ARG A 87 14.74 6.21 -8.15
C ARG A 87 13.22 6.05 -8.37
N SER A 88 12.68 4.88 -8.04
CA SER A 88 11.23 4.62 -8.15
C SER A 88 10.41 5.50 -7.19
N LEU A 89 10.92 5.75 -5.99
CA LEU A 89 10.29 6.60 -4.98
C LEU A 89 10.28 8.08 -5.42
N GLU A 90 11.37 8.56 -6.02
CA GLU A 90 11.45 9.89 -6.58
C GLU A 90 10.43 10.09 -7.71
N TYR A 91 10.38 9.16 -8.67
CA TYR A 91 9.40 9.18 -9.74
C TYR A 91 7.95 9.18 -9.22
N PHE A 92 7.65 8.38 -8.19
CA PHE A 92 6.34 8.37 -7.56
C PHE A 92 5.99 9.73 -6.94
N ARG A 93 6.94 10.36 -6.23
CA ARG A 93 6.74 11.68 -5.61
C ARG A 93 6.47 12.76 -6.65
N GLU A 94 7.19 12.76 -7.77
CA GLU A 94 6.95 13.69 -8.88
C GLU A 94 5.57 13.51 -9.50
N THR A 95 5.18 12.26 -9.76
CA THR A 95 3.87 11.94 -10.33
C THR A 95 2.73 12.38 -9.41
N GLN A 96 2.89 12.22 -8.09
CA GLN A 96 1.92 12.67 -7.10
C GLN A 96 1.81 14.20 -7.03
N LYS A 97 2.92 14.94 -7.21
CA LYS A 97 2.90 16.41 -7.31
C LYS A 97 2.12 16.87 -8.55
N LYS A 98 2.44 16.33 -9.72
CA LYS A 98 1.76 16.64 -11.00
C LYS A 98 0.25 16.37 -10.93
N LYS A 99 -0.16 15.26 -10.30
CA LYS A 99 -1.59 14.93 -10.12
C LYS A 99 -2.30 15.97 -9.25
N LYS A 100 -1.67 16.43 -8.16
CA LYS A 100 -2.22 17.51 -7.31
C LYS A 100 -2.35 18.82 -8.07
N GLU A 101 -1.32 19.22 -8.82
CA GLU A 101 -1.33 20.43 -9.65
C GLU A 101 -2.43 20.40 -10.72
N SER A 102 -2.61 19.27 -11.41
CA SER A 102 -3.69 19.11 -12.41
C SER A 102 -5.10 19.20 -11.80
N THR A 103 -5.27 18.74 -10.56
CA THR A 103 -6.56 18.80 -9.85
C THR A 103 -6.87 20.23 -9.41
N THR A 104 -5.86 20.95 -8.94
CA THR A 104 -5.97 22.36 -8.57
C THR A 104 -6.26 23.23 -9.79
N ALA A 105 -5.57 23.00 -10.92
CA ALA A 105 -5.77 23.72 -12.18
C ALA A 105 -7.22 23.58 -12.71
N ARG A 106 -7.77 22.36 -12.69
CA ARG A 106 -9.17 22.10 -13.08
C ARG A 106 -10.17 22.79 -12.14
N LYS A 107 -9.86 22.90 -10.85
CA LYS A 107 -10.72 23.58 -9.88
C LYS A 107 -10.70 25.11 -10.07
N SER A 108 -9.55 25.68 -10.46
CA SER A 108 -9.45 27.11 -10.80
C SER A 108 -10.12 27.49 -12.13
N GLU A 109 -10.11 26.61 -13.14
CA GLU A 109 -10.83 26.84 -14.40
C GLU A 109 -12.35 26.82 -14.24
N GLN A 110 -12.88 25.97 -13.36
CA GLN A 110 -14.31 25.90 -13.08
C GLN A 110 -14.81 27.10 -12.24
N ALA A 111 -13.91 27.78 -11.52
CA ALA A 111 -14.22 28.97 -10.72
C ALA A 111 -14.20 30.29 -11.53
N ASN A 112 -13.71 30.29 -12.77
CA ASN A 112 -13.51 31.51 -13.57
C ASN A 112 -14.48 31.68 -14.76
N LYS A 113 -15.67 31.05 -14.73
CA LYS A 113 -16.77 31.37 -15.68
C LYS A 113 -17.61 32.54 -15.14
N PRO A 114 -17.66 33.69 -15.81
CA PRO A 114 -18.52 34.79 -15.40
C PRO A 114 -19.97 34.54 -15.86
N GLY A 115 -20.89 34.56 -14.90
CA GLY A 115 -22.28 35.01 -15.08
C GLY A 115 -23.24 34.15 -15.89
N LYS A 116 -24.07 33.36 -15.20
CA LYS A 116 -25.50 33.28 -15.55
C LYS A 116 -26.33 33.10 -14.27
N SER A 117 -27.15 34.12 -13.98
CA SER A 117 -27.97 34.28 -12.78
C SER A 117 -28.95 33.12 -12.55
N PRO A 118 -29.30 32.77 -11.30
CA PRO A 118 -30.28 31.74 -10.99
C PRO A 118 -31.70 32.34 -11.01
N SER A 119 -32.66 31.65 -11.64
CA SER A 119 -34.10 31.94 -11.50
C SER A 119 -34.80 30.75 -10.83
N PRO A 120 -35.79 30.96 -9.94
CA PRO A 120 -36.25 29.95 -9.00
C PRO A 120 -37.46 29.12 -9.51
N ASN A 121 -37.49 27.87 -9.02
CA ASN A 121 -38.67 27.07 -8.69
C ASN A 121 -39.28 26.13 -9.76
N SER A 122 -39.08 24.82 -9.57
CA SER A 122 -40.20 23.87 -9.42
C SER A 122 -39.74 22.54 -8.80
N LYS A 123 -40.50 22.14 -7.77
CA LYS A 123 -40.35 20.96 -6.91
C LYS A 123 -40.48 19.64 -7.69
N LYS A 124 -39.68 18.62 -7.32
CA LYS A 124 -40.18 17.31 -6.86
C LYS A 124 -39.05 16.32 -6.50
N GLY A 125 -39.14 15.73 -5.31
CA GLY A 125 -38.77 14.34 -5.06
C GLY A 125 -37.37 14.05 -4.53
N SER A 126 -37.18 14.14 -3.22
CA SER A 126 -36.15 13.38 -2.50
C SER A 126 -36.61 11.91 -2.37
N PRO A 127 -35.68 10.94 -2.32
CA PRO A 127 -35.34 10.42 -0.99
C PRO A 127 -33.84 10.42 -0.70
N LYS A 128 -33.61 10.71 0.58
CA LYS A 128 -32.35 10.85 1.31
C LYS A 128 -31.73 9.46 1.51
N GLN A 129 -30.52 9.22 1.00
CA GLN A 129 -29.63 8.19 1.58
C GLN A 129 -28.31 8.84 2.01
N LYS A 130 -28.09 8.74 3.32
CA LYS A 130 -27.02 9.35 4.09
C LYS A 130 -25.73 8.59 3.81
N ASN A 131 -24.68 9.31 3.45
CA ASN A 131 -23.32 8.85 3.67
C ASN A 131 -23.08 8.81 5.19
N ALA A 132 -22.90 7.61 5.75
CA ALA A 132 -22.32 7.43 7.07
C ALA A 132 -20.89 6.92 6.88
N ALA A 133 -19.92 7.62 7.48
CA ALA A 133 -18.57 7.10 7.65
C ALA A 133 -18.63 5.80 8.49
N PRO A 134 -17.74 4.82 8.26
CA PRO A 134 -17.65 3.68 9.16
C PRO A 134 -17.21 4.18 10.55
N PRO A 135 -17.81 3.66 11.63
CA PRO A 135 -17.42 4.02 12.99
C PRO A 135 -16.00 3.53 13.27
N ALA A 136 -15.26 4.33 14.04
CA ALA A 136 -14.03 3.89 14.69
C ALA A 136 -14.39 2.75 15.64
N GLU A 137 -13.75 1.58 15.48
CA GLU A 137 -13.85 0.52 16.48
C GLU A 137 -13.25 1.02 17.80
N GLU A 138 -14.08 0.99 18.84
CA GLU A 138 -13.66 1.14 20.22
C GLU A 138 -12.70 0.01 20.57
N VAL A 139 -11.50 0.38 21.00
CA VAL A 139 -10.57 -0.55 21.63
C VAL A 139 -11.12 -0.81 23.03
N GLU A 140 -11.76 -1.96 23.24
CA GLU A 140 -12.03 -2.45 24.59
C GLU A 140 -10.69 -2.73 25.28
N THR A 141 -10.33 -1.84 26.21
CA THR A 141 -9.34 -2.12 27.23
C THR A 141 -9.93 -3.16 28.18
N ILE A 142 -9.54 -4.42 28.01
CA ILE A 142 -9.73 -5.42 29.07
C ILE A 142 -8.74 -5.06 30.18
N SER A 143 -9.29 -4.45 31.23
CA SER A 143 -8.68 -4.35 32.54
C SER A 143 -8.73 -5.73 33.20
N ASP A 144 -7.62 -6.45 33.21
CA ASP A 144 -7.48 -7.62 34.08
C ASP A 144 -7.01 -7.13 35.45
N SER A 145 -7.97 -7.11 36.37
CA SER A 145 -7.80 -6.82 37.78
C SER A 145 -8.20 -8.05 38.58
N GLU A 146 -7.25 -8.92 38.89
CA GLU A 146 -7.30 -9.84 40.03
C GLU A 146 -5.84 -9.93 40.53
N GLY A 147 -5.49 -9.61 41.77
CA GLY A 147 -6.22 -9.83 43.01
C GLY A 147 -5.49 -10.94 43.75
N GLU A 148 -4.79 -10.54 44.82
CA GLU A 148 -4.06 -11.41 45.76
C GLU A 148 -5.00 -12.42 46.44
N ASP A 149 -4.57 -13.69 46.52
CA ASP A 149 -4.38 -14.47 47.76
C ASP A 149 -3.62 -15.78 47.45
#